data_AF-A0AAF0IMI5-F1
#
_entry.id   AF-A0AAF0IMI5-F1
#
_cell.length_a   1.000
_cell.length_b   1.000
_cell.length_c   1.000
_cell.angle_alpha   90.00
_cell.angle_beta   90.00
_cell.angle_gamma   90.00
#
_symmetry.space_group_name_H-M   'P 1'
#
loop_
_entity.id
_entity.type
_entity.pdbx_description
1 polymer ?
#
loop_
_entity_poly.entity_id
_entity_poly.type
_entity_poly.pdbx_seq_one_letter_code
_entity_poly.pdbx_strand_id
1 'polypeptide(L)'
;MSAARQLLKVLGCLHNGGIVHRDLNNGSVMWDISPLDHYTTDTKYQHLGRPQKIALPPGTWRRGELVKPMDVPERFLSKDKKIYLGDFGLAIKAGTTRVRQKVQSPAAYCAPERFHNVDPSFASDVWSYMCLFTELYLGFRLFFGTGNASVLSDMVSVFGPLPEQWKGSYSGGGGGRGDDS
;
A
#
# COMPACT_ATOMS: atom_id res chain seq x y z
N MET A 1 -2.73 -8.52 -16.36
CA MET A 1 -2.24 -9.74 -15.67
C MET A 1 -0.73 -9.88 -15.52
N SER A 2 0.11 -9.42 -16.46
CA SER A 2 1.59 -9.57 -16.34
C SER A 2 2.16 -8.99 -15.04
N ALA A 3 1.77 -7.76 -14.66
CA ALA A 3 2.24 -7.10 -13.44
C ALA A 3 1.89 -7.88 -12.16
N ALA A 4 0.65 -8.35 -12.03
CA ALA A 4 0.23 -9.16 -10.88
C ALA A 4 1.05 -10.46 -10.74
N ARG A 5 1.43 -11.08 -11.87
CA ARG A 5 2.33 -12.25 -11.86
C ARG A 5 3.74 -11.87 -11.43
N GLN A 6 4.28 -10.76 -11.92
CA GLN A 6 5.61 -10.27 -11.53
C GLN A 6 5.66 -9.95 -10.03
N LEU A 7 4.64 -9.26 -9.52
CA LEU A 7 4.52 -8.92 -8.10
C LEU A 7 4.47 -10.17 -7.22
N LEU A 8 3.70 -11.20 -7.61
CA LEU A 8 3.64 -12.46 -6.87
C LEU A 8 4.99 -13.16 -6.80
N LYS A 9 5.77 -13.13 -7.90
CA LYS A 9 7.12 -13.71 -7.90
C LYS A 9 8.06 -12.95 -6.96
N VAL A 10 8.04 -11.62 -7.00
CA VAL A 10 8.84 -10.79 -6.09
C VAL A 10 8.45 -11.07 -4.64
N LEU A 11 7.16 -11.15 -4.35
CA LEU A 11 6.66 -11.48 -3.02
C LEU A 11 7.12 -12.87 -2.55
N GLY A 12 7.07 -13.87 -3.44
CA GLY A 12 7.61 -15.20 -3.16
C GLY A 12 9.11 -15.17 -2.84
N CYS A 13 9.90 -14.36 -3.54
CA CYS A 13 11.32 -14.17 -3.22
C CYS A 13 11.53 -13.54 -1.84
N LEU A 14 10.73 -12.53 -1.47
CA LEU A 14 10.79 -11.92 -0.12
C LEU A 14 10.47 -12.96 0.97
N HIS A 15 9.40 -13.73 0.78
CA HIS A 15 8.95 -14.72 1.75
C HIS A 15 9.96 -15.86 1.90
N ASN A 16 10.56 -16.33 0.79
CA ASN A 16 11.67 -17.29 0.84
C ASN A 16 12.91 -16.75 1.56
N GLY A 17 13.13 -15.43 1.50
CA GLY A 17 14.17 -14.73 2.26
C GLY A 17 13.80 -14.48 3.73
N GLY A 18 12.63 -14.92 4.19
CA GLY A 18 12.17 -14.71 5.56
C GLY A 18 11.76 -13.27 5.85
N ILE A 19 11.31 -12.51 4.85
CA ILE A 19 10.93 -11.10 4.97
C ILE A 19 9.42 -10.94 4.81
N VAL A 20 8.79 -10.23 5.75
CA VAL A 20 7.39 -9.77 5.64
C VAL A 20 7.43 -8.28 5.29
N HIS A 21 6.79 -7.88 4.19
CA HIS A 21 6.84 -6.50 3.69
C HIS A 21 5.99 -5.54 4.53
N ARG A 22 4.78 -5.98 4.92
CA ARG A 22 3.83 -5.27 5.81
C ARG A 22 3.15 -4.02 5.23
N ASP A 23 3.62 -3.55 4.09
CA ASP A 23 3.05 -2.38 3.42
C ASP A 23 2.87 -2.54 1.90
N LEU A 24 2.44 -3.72 1.45
CA LEU A 24 2.06 -3.88 0.04
C LEU A 24 0.84 -3.02 -0.25
N ASN A 25 1.00 -2.02 -1.10
CA ASN A 25 -0.04 -1.11 -1.58
C ASN A 25 0.32 -0.57 -2.98
N ASN A 26 -0.60 0.17 -3.61
CA ASN A 26 -0.39 0.65 -4.98
C ASN A 26 0.69 1.75 -5.11
N GLY A 27 1.14 2.35 -4.00
CA GLY A 27 2.30 3.24 -3.95
C GLY A 27 3.64 2.51 -3.77
N SER A 28 3.62 1.28 -3.23
CA SER A 28 4.83 0.43 -3.09
C SER A 28 5.24 -0.27 -4.39
N VAL A 29 4.34 -0.33 -5.39
CA VAL A 29 4.57 -1.02 -6.67
C VAL A 29 4.73 0.01 -7.79
N MET A 30 5.91 0.04 -8.40
CA MET A 30 6.28 1.02 -9.41
C MET A 30 6.41 0.37 -10.78
N TRP A 31 6.00 1.09 -11.83
CA TRP A 31 6.27 0.70 -13.21
C TRP A 31 7.65 1.16 -13.64
N ASP A 32 8.33 0.30 -14.38
CA ASP A 32 9.54 0.67 -15.09
C ASP A 32 9.21 1.60 -16.27
N ILE A 33 9.98 2.67 -16.42
CA ILE A 33 9.81 3.66 -17.48
C ILE A 33 11.01 3.63 -18.42
N SER A 34 10.77 3.93 -19.70
CA SER A 34 11.83 4.07 -20.69
C SER A 34 12.81 5.17 -20.25
N PRO A 35 14.13 4.99 -20.42
CA PRO A 35 15.12 5.99 -20.06
C PRO A 35 14.77 7.35 -20.69
N LEU A 36 14.91 8.41 -19.90
CA LEU A 36 14.64 9.77 -20.34
C LEU A 36 15.93 10.56 -20.57
N ASP A 37 17.10 9.92 -20.43
CA ASP A 37 18.41 10.60 -20.42
C ASP A 37 18.75 11.25 -21.76
N HIS A 38 18.19 10.76 -22.87
CA HIS A 38 18.37 11.35 -24.20
C HIS A 38 17.52 12.59 -24.44
N TYR A 39 16.53 12.88 -23.59
CA TYR A 39 15.73 14.10 -23.70
C TYR A 39 16.37 15.28 -22.97
N THR A 40 16.29 16.46 -23.57
CA THR A 40 16.62 17.71 -22.87
C THR A 40 15.58 17.99 -21.78
N THR A 41 15.95 18.84 -20.82
CA THR A 41 15.04 19.28 -19.74
C THR A 41 13.73 19.87 -20.28
N ASP A 42 13.81 20.69 -21.33
CA ASP A 42 12.62 21.31 -21.92
C ASP A 42 11.71 20.26 -22.58
N THR A 43 12.28 19.28 -23.27
CA THR A 43 11.51 18.18 -23.85
C THR A 43 10.86 17.30 -22.76
N LYS A 44 11.57 17.06 -21.65
CA LYS A 44 10.98 16.38 -20.47
C LYS A 44 9.77 17.16 -19.95
N TYR A 45 9.87 18.48 -19.82
CA TYR A 45 8.76 19.32 -19.35
C TYR A 45 7.57 19.36 -20.32
N GLN A 46 7.82 19.33 -21.63
CA GLN A 46 6.74 19.24 -22.63
C GLN A 46 5.97 17.92 -22.50
N HIS A 47 6.65 16.84 -22.14
CA HIS A 47 6.05 15.51 -22.05
C HIS A 47 5.43 15.16 -20.70
N LEU A 48 6.04 15.60 -19.60
CA LEU A 48 5.74 15.20 -18.22
C LEU A 48 5.22 16.36 -17.35
N GLY A 49 5.23 17.57 -17.90
CA GLY A 49 4.98 18.79 -17.13
C GLY A 49 6.19 19.23 -16.31
N ARG A 50 6.08 20.42 -15.72
CA ARG A 50 7.09 20.94 -14.78
C ARG A 50 6.85 20.38 -13.39
N PRO A 51 7.90 20.03 -12.62
CA PRO A 51 7.76 19.69 -11.22
C PRO A 51 7.03 20.78 -10.45
N GLN A 52 5.97 20.40 -9.73
CA GLN A 52 5.17 21.31 -8.92
C GLN A 52 5.44 21.06 -7.45
N LYS A 53 5.68 22.12 -6.69
CA LYS A 53 5.80 22.04 -5.25
C LYS A 53 4.43 22.19 -4.60
N ILE A 54 4.17 21.40 -3.57
CA ILE A 54 2.97 21.45 -2.75
C ILE A 54 3.42 21.64 -1.31
N ALA A 55 2.84 22.62 -0.62
CA ALA A 55 3.12 22.85 0.79
C ALA A 55 2.65 21.65 1.62
N LEU A 56 3.44 21.28 2.64
CA LEU A 56 3.00 20.31 3.64
C LEU A 56 1.73 20.81 4.36
N PRO A 57 0.79 19.91 4.70
CA PRO A 57 -0.40 20.29 5.44
C PRO A 57 -0.07 21.03 6.75
N PRO A 58 -0.90 21.99 7.18
CA PRO A 58 -0.75 22.61 8.50
C PRO A 58 -0.75 21.56 9.62
N GLY A 59 0.15 21.69 10.60
CA GLY A 59 0.24 20.77 11.73
C GLY A 59 1.26 19.64 11.57
N THR A 60 2.02 19.59 10.47
CA THR A 60 3.22 18.73 10.39
C THR A 60 4.33 19.23 11.32
N TRP A 61 5.20 18.33 11.77
CA TRP A 61 6.31 18.62 12.70
C TRP A 61 7.30 19.70 12.21
N ARG A 62 7.30 20.01 10.91
CA ARG A 62 8.00 21.15 10.29
C ARG A 62 7.19 21.73 9.14
N ARG A 63 7.45 23.00 8.83
CA ARG A 63 7.09 23.62 7.56
C ARG A 63 8.01 23.08 6.46
N GLY A 64 7.45 22.77 5.30
CA GLY A 64 8.19 22.24 4.17
C GLY A 64 7.31 22.09 2.93
N GLU A 65 7.94 21.69 1.83
CA GLU A 65 7.30 21.47 0.54
C GLU A 65 7.60 20.04 0.08
N LEU A 66 6.64 19.39 -0.57
CA LEU A 66 6.82 18.15 -1.33
C LEU A 66 6.71 18.43 -2.81
N VAL A 67 7.31 17.58 -3.62
CA VAL A 67 7.06 17.59 -5.08
C VAL A 67 5.83 16.76 -5.35
N LYS A 68 4.87 17.32 -6.10
CA LYS A 68 3.68 16.60 -6.56
C LYS A 68 4.10 15.34 -7.32
N PRO A 69 3.44 14.19 -7.10
CA PRO A 69 3.65 13.00 -7.92
C PRO A 69 3.53 13.32 -9.42
N MET A 70 4.41 12.72 -10.20
CA MET A 70 4.42 12.87 -11.65
C MET A 70 3.40 11.92 -12.28
N ASP A 71 2.54 12.45 -13.14
CA ASP A 71 1.67 11.63 -13.98
C ASP A 71 2.46 11.20 -15.22
N VAL A 72 2.85 9.92 -15.29
CA VAL A 72 3.64 9.38 -16.39
C VAL A 72 2.71 8.82 -17.48
N PRO A 73 2.73 9.37 -18.71
CA PRO A 73 1.94 8.83 -19.82
C PRO A 73 2.33 7.39 -20.15
N GLU A 74 1.36 6.54 -20.53
CA GLU A 74 1.60 5.11 -20.79
C GLU A 74 2.70 4.86 -21.86
N ARG A 75 2.82 5.77 -22.84
CA ARG A 75 3.87 5.70 -23.89
C ARG A 75 5.30 5.71 -23.34
N PHE A 76 5.50 6.16 -22.10
CA PHE A 76 6.81 6.14 -21.44
C PHE A 76 7.05 4.88 -20.63
N LEU A 77 6.06 4.00 -20.43
CA LEU A 77 6.31 2.71 -19.80
C LEU A 77 7.35 1.92 -20.61
N SER A 78 8.21 1.20 -19.91
CA SER A 78 9.15 0.28 -20.56
C SER A 78 8.41 -0.71 -21.45
N LYS A 79 9.02 -1.10 -22.57
CA LYS A 79 8.44 -2.10 -23.50
C LYS A 79 8.12 -3.42 -22.80
N ASP A 80 8.95 -3.80 -21.83
CA ASP A 80 8.80 -5.05 -21.07
C ASP A 80 7.68 -4.97 -20.02
N LYS A 81 7.13 -3.78 -19.75
CA LYS A 81 6.13 -3.51 -18.71
C LYS A 81 6.53 -4.16 -17.38
N LYS A 82 7.79 -3.93 -16.98
CA LYS A 82 8.34 -4.42 -15.72
C LYS A 82 7.78 -3.64 -14.54
N ILE A 83 7.67 -4.31 -13.40
CA ILE A 83 7.33 -3.69 -12.12
C ILE A 83 8.46 -3.90 -11.12
N TYR A 84 8.59 -2.94 -10.20
CA TYR A 84 9.48 -3.02 -9.05
C TYR A 84 8.68 -2.86 -7.77
N LEU A 85 9.00 -3.67 -6.77
CA LEU A 85 8.51 -3.49 -5.40
C LEU A 85 9.53 -2.62 -4.66
N GLY A 86 9.05 -1.55 -4.04
CA GLY A 86 9.83 -0.67 -3.18
C GLY A 86 9.17 -0.50 -1.81
N ASP A 87 9.67 0.47 -1.06
CA ASP A 87 9.18 0.84 0.28
C ASP A 87 9.26 -0.26 1.34
N PHE A 88 10.49 -0.66 1.66
CA PHE A 88 10.78 -1.63 2.72
C PHE A 88 10.87 -0.99 4.12
N GLY A 89 10.38 0.25 4.29
CA GLY A 89 10.52 0.99 5.56
C GLY A 89 9.83 0.33 6.75
N LEU A 90 8.81 -0.51 6.48
CA LEU A 90 8.08 -1.29 7.49
C LEU A 90 8.41 -2.78 7.45
N ALA A 91 9.32 -3.23 6.58
CA ALA A 91 9.62 -4.65 6.44
C ALA A 91 10.28 -5.23 7.70
N ILE A 92 10.00 -6.50 8.00
CA ILE A 92 10.56 -7.23 9.16
C ILE A 92 11.00 -8.63 8.77
N LYS A 93 11.86 -9.23 9.60
CA LYS A 93 12.11 -10.67 9.54
C LYS A 93 10.90 -11.44 10.06
N ALA A 94 10.60 -12.56 9.43
CA ALA A 94 9.59 -13.49 9.89
C ALA A 94 9.91 -13.96 11.31
N GLY A 95 8.88 -14.13 12.13
CA GLY A 95 9.03 -14.48 13.55
C GLY A 95 9.41 -13.31 14.47
N THR A 96 9.57 -12.08 13.95
CA THR A 96 9.68 -10.90 14.80
C THR A 96 8.42 -10.75 15.64
N THR A 97 8.56 -10.81 16.96
CA THR A 97 7.45 -10.63 17.90
C THR A 97 7.38 -9.19 18.39
N ARG A 98 6.20 -8.77 18.89
CA ARG A 98 5.97 -7.42 19.47
C ARG A 98 6.11 -6.30 18.45
N VAL A 99 5.52 -6.50 17.28
CA VAL A 99 5.45 -5.46 16.24
C VAL A 99 4.58 -4.30 16.75
N ARG A 100 5.20 -3.12 16.93
CA ARG A 100 4.48 -1.93 17.45
C ARG A 100 3.38 -1.46 16.51
N GLN A 101 3.66 -1.38 15.22
CA GLN A 101 2.72 -0.91 14.20
C GLN A 101 2.10 -2.09 13.46
N LYS A 102 0.98 -2.60 13.96
CA LYS A 102 0.31 -3.76 13.35
C LYS A 102 -0.57 -3.37 12.18
N VAL A 103 -1.36 -2.30 12.33
CA VAL A 103 -2.26 -1.84 11.26
C VAL A 103 -1.48 -1.17 10.13
N GLN A 104 -1.81 -1.53 8.89
CA GLN A 104 -1.26 -0.90 7.68
C GLN A 104 -2.05 0.35 7.31
N SER A 105 -1.37 1.34 6.76
CA SER A 105 -1.99 2.42 6.00
C SER A 105 -1.39 2.39 4.59
N PRO A 106 -2.19 2.35 3.51
CA PRO A 106 -3.65 2.49 3.49
C PRO A 106 -4.40 1.26 4.01
N ALA A 107 -5.49 1.49 4.74
CA ALA A 107 -6.32 0.44 5.35
C ALA A 107 -6.90 -0.55 4.33
N ALA A 108 -7.18 -0.09 3.10
CA ALA A 108 -7.75 -0.88 2.02
C ALA A 108 -6.90 -2.10 1.60
N TYR A 109 -5.62 -2.14 1.96
CA TYR A 109 -4.76 -3.31 1.70
C TYR A 109 -4.42 -4.08 2.98
N CYS A 110 -4.91 -3.62 4.14
CA CYS A 110 -4.60 -4.20 5.42
C CYS A 110 -5.37 -5.52 5.61
N ALA A 111 -4.66 -6.58 5.97
CA ALA A 111 -5.26 -7.85 6.30
C ALA A 111 -6.15 -7.75 7.55
N PRO A 112 -7.30 -8.46 7.60
CA PRO A 112 -8.30 -8.28 8.65
C PRO A 112 -7.77 -8.65 10.04
N GLU A 113 -6.88 -9.63 10.15
CA GLU A 113 -6.26 -10.03 11.41
C GLU A 113 -5.43 -8.90 12.04
N ARG A 114 -4.86 -8.01 11.22
CA ARG A 114 -4.03 -6.89 11.70
C ARG A 114 -4.86 -5.81 12.41
N PHE A 115 -6.16 -5.72 12.13
CA PHE A 115 -7.08 -4.89 12.91
C PHE A 115 -7.43 -5.48 14.28
N HIS A 116 -7.07 -6.75 14.53
CA HIS A 116 -7.38 -7.49 15.75
C HIS A 116 -6.13 -7.80 16.56
N ASN A 117 -5.17 -6.87 16.54
CA ASN A 117 -3.91 -6.94 17.26
C ASN A 117 -3.03 -8.18 16.92
N VAL A 118 -3.24 -8.81 15.75
CA VAL A 118 -2.38 -9.91 15.28
C VAL A 118 -1.14 -9.34 14.60
N ASP A 119 0.03 -9.90 14.92
CA ASP A 119 1.29 -9.51 14.30
C ASP A 119 1.27 -9.86 12.81
N PRO A 120 1.79 -8.99 11.92
CA PRO A 120 1.79 -9.25 10.49
C PRO A 120 2.67 -10.44 10.13
N SER A 121 2.23 -11.19 9.12
CA SER A 121 2.88 -12.41 8.65
C SER A 121 2.92 -12.46 7.13
N PHE A 122 3.49 -13.54 6.56
CA PHE A 122 3.41 -13.79 5.12
C PHE A 122 1.97 -13.79 4.60
N ALA A 123 1.02 -14.33 5.37
CA ALA A 123 -0.40 -14.33 5.01
C ALA A 123 -0.96 -12.92 4.89
N SER A 124 -0.48 -12.01 5.73
CA SER A 124 -0.88 -10.60 5.67
C SER A 124 -0.41 -9.93 4.37
N ASP A 125 0.81 -10.21 3.90
CA ASP A 125 1.26 -9.70 2.60
C ASP A 125 0.48 -10.33 1.43
N VAL A 126 0.12 -11.61 1.53
CA VAL A 126 -0.70 -12.29 0.51
C VAL A 126 -2.09 -11.66 0.43
N TRP A 127 -2.68 -11.26 1.56
CA TRP A 127 -3.94 -10.50 1.56
C TRP A 127 -3.79 -9.18 0.81
N SER A 128 -2.76 -8.39 1.14
CA SER A 128 -2.47 -7.13 0.45
C SER A 128 -2.24 -7.33 -1.06
N TYR A 129 -1.53 -8.40 -1.43
CA TYR A 129 -1.37 -8.82 -2.82
C TYR A 129 -2.71 -9.12 -3.50
N MET A 130 -3.64 -9.82 -2.85
CA MET A 130 -4.96 -10.11 -3.43
C MET A 130 -5.80 -8.85 -3.62
N CYS A 131 -5.69 -7.88 -2.73
CA CYS A 131 -6.30 -6.56 -2.90
C CYS A 131 -5.74 -5.86 -4.15
N LEU A 132 -4.40 -5.85 -4.31
CA LEU A 132 -3.73 -5.28 -5.49
C LEU A 132 -4.04 -6.04 -6.79
N PHE A 133 -4.07 -7.36 -6.73
CA PHE A 133 -4.44 -8.21 -7.86
C PHE A 133 -5.84 -7.84 -8.36
N THR A 134 -6.78 -7.68 -7.44
CA THR A 134 -8.16 -7.32 -7.76
C THR A 134 -8.23 -5.92 -8.37
N GLU A 135 -7.50 -4.95 -7.81
CA GLU A 135 -7.41 -3.59 -8.38
C GLU A 135 -6.80 -3.58 -9.78
N LEU A 136 -5.74 -4.35 -10.00
CA LEU A 136 -5.12 -4.51 -11.33
C LEU A 136 -6.03 -5.24 -12.33
N TYR A 137 -6.94 -6.08 -11.86
CA TYR A 137 -7.85 -6.86 -12.70
C TYR A 137 -9.12 -6.08 -13.06
N LEU A 138 -9.73 -5.41 -12.07
CA LEU A 138 -11.00 -4.69 -12.22
C LEU A 138 -10.82 -3.21 -12.58
N GLY A 139 -9.64 -2.63 -12.31
CA GLY A 139 -9.36 -1.21 -12.52
C GLY A 139 -9.82 -0.30 -11.37
N PHE A 140 -10.36 -0.87 -10.29
CA PHE A 140 -10.77 -0.14 -9.08
C PHE A 140 -10.49 -0.97 -7.82
N ARG A 141 -10.36 -0.28 -6.67
CA ARG A 141 -10.03 -0.92 -5.39
C ARG A 141 -11.12 -1.87 -4.93
N LEU A 142 -10.73 -2.97 -4.28
CA LEU A 142 -11.67 -3.93 -3.70
C LEU A 142 -12.49 -3.32 -2.54
N PHE A 143 -11.85 -2.48 -1.72
CA PHE A 143 -12.49 -1.78 -0.59
C PHE A 143 -12.35 -0.26 -0.75
N PHE A 144 -13.43 0.47 -0.48
CA PHE A 144 -13.53 1.92 -0.69
C PHE A 144 -13.53 2.72 0.61
N GLY A 145 -13.67 2.04 1.77
CA GLY A 145 -13.57 2.66 3.08
C GLY A 145 -12.33 3.54 3.24
N THR A 146 -12.52 4.72 3.82
CA THR A 146 -11.44 5.72 4.04
C THR A 146 -10.77 5.56 5.39
N GLY A 147 -11.34 4.78 6.30
CA GLY A 147 -10.79 4.44 7.61
C GLY A 147 -10.90 2.95 7.93
N ASN A 148 -10.21 2.54 9.00
CA ASN A 148 -10.07 1.14 9.39
C ASN A 148 -11.43 0.45 9.63
N ALA A 149 -12.36 1.10 10.32
CA ALA A 149 -13.70 0.55 10.58
C ALA A 149 -14.53 0.43 9.29
N SER A 150 -14.48 1.43 8.40
CA SER A 150 -15.20 1.38 7.13
C SER A 150 -14.66 0.29 6.20
N VAL A 151 -13.33 0.12 6.11
CA VAL A 151 -12.73 -0.95 5.31
C VAL A 151 -13.10 -2.32 5.87
N LEU A 152 -13.10 -2.48 7.20
CA LEU A 152 -13.52 -3.74 7.82
C LEU A 152 -15.00 -4.04 7.57
N SER A 153 -15.84 -3.00 7.54
CA SER A 153 -17.25 -3.13 7.13
C SER A 153 -17.38 -3.57 5.67
N ASP A 154 -16.58 -3.02 4.76
CA ASP A 154 -16.56 -3.47 3.35
C ASP A 154 -16.15 -4.95 3.27
N MET A 155 -15.12 -5.36 4.01
CA MET A 155 -14.69 -6.77 4.08
C MET A 155 -15.82 -7.69 4.53
N VAL A 156 -16.55 -7.31 5.58
CA VAL A 156 -17.70 -8.08 6.07
C VAL A 156 -18.83 -8.14 5.05
N SER A 157 -19.07 -7.04 4.33
CA SER A 157 -20.09 -7.01 3.29
C SER A 157 -19.75 -7.91 2.10
N VAL A 158 -18.47 -8.05 1.74
CA VAL A 158 -18.01 -8.84 0.60
C VAL A 158 -17.83 -10.32 0.95
N PHE A 159 -17.22 -10.61 2.11
CA PHE A 159 -16.81 -11.97 2.50
C PHE A 159 -17.66 -12.60 3.60
N GLY A 160 -18.60 -11.86 4.17
CA GLY A 160 -19.39 -12.31 5.32
C GLY A 160 -18.71 -12.01 6.66
N PRO A 161 -19.30 -12.51 7.77
CA PRO A 161 -18.86 -12.15 9.12
C PRO A 161 -17.42 -12.59 9.40
N LEU A 162 -16.74 -11.80 10.23
CA LEU A 162 -15.42 -12.16 10.74
C LEU A 162 -15.50 -13.39 11.68
N PRO A 163 -14.40 -14.14 11.82
CA PRO A 163 -14.32 -15.24 12.76
C PRO A 163 -14.68 -14.83 14.20
N GLU A 164 -15.43 -15.67 14.91
CA GLU A 164 -15.95 -15.36 16.25
C GLU A 164 -14.85 -15.09 17.28
N GLN A 165 -13.69 -15.75 17.14
CA GLN A 165 -12.52 -15.54 18.00
C GLN A 165 -11.95 -14.11 17.96
N TRP A 166 -12.30 -13.30 16.96
CA TRP A 166 -11.86 -11.91 16.86
C TRP A 166 -12.81 -10.92 17.55
N LYS A 167 -13.98 -11.39 18.02
CA LYS A 167 -14.98 -10.53 18.68
C LYS A 167 -14.38 -9.84 19.92
N GLY A 168 -14.52 -8.52 19.99
CA GLY A 168 -14.00 -7.70 21.09
C GLY A 168 -12.49 -7.41 21.05
N SER A 169 -11.77 -7.90 20.03
CA SER A 169 -10.31 -7.68 19.90
C SER A 169 -9.91 -6.58 18.91
N TYR A 170 -10.89 -5.85 18.36
CA TYR A 170 -10.64 -4.79 17.38
C TYR A 170 -9.78 -3.67 17.99
N SER A 171 -8.62 -3.44 17.39
CA SER A 171 -7.62 -2.44 17.75
C SER A 171 -7.30 -1.49 16.59
N GLY A 172 -8.12 -1.48 15.53
CA GLY A 172 -7.93 -0.66 14.33
C GLY A 172 -8.09 0.85 14.55
N GLY A 173 -8.34 1.32 15.78
CA GLY A 173 -8.46 2.75 16.06
C GLY A 173 -9.86 3.29 15.80
N GLY A 174 -10.51 3.58 16.92
CA GLY A 174 -11.54 4.59 17.13
C GLY A 174 -11.21 5.25 18.47
N GLY A 175 -10.09 5.98 18.51
CA GLY A 175 -9.74 6.83 19.65
C GLY A 175 -10.58 8.10 19.62
N GLY A 176 -11.90 7.96 19.84
CA GLY A 176 -12.64 9.07 20.41
C GLY A 176 -12.04 9.31 21.78
N ARG A 177 -11.58 10.54 22.05
CA ARG A 177 -11.44 10.99 23.44
C ARG A 177 -12.80 10.74 24.08
N GLY A 178 -12.87 9.77 24.99
CA GLY A 178 -13.95 9.72 25.96
C GLY A 178 -13.82 10.99 26.79
N ASP A 179 -14.69 11.95 26.53
CA ASP A 179 -15.16 12.82 27.59
C ASP A 179 -15.98 11.91 28.51
N ASP A 180 -15.31 11.35 29.52
CA ASP A 180 -15.96 10.77 30.68
C ASP A 180 -15.60 11.64 31.88
N SER A 181 -16.62 12.39 32.32
CA SER A 181 -16.80 13.10 33.61
C SER A 181 -16.05 14.41 33.83
#